data_AF-A0A1F8SKB8-F1
#
_entry.id   AF-A0A1F8SKB8-F1
#
_cell.length_a   1.000
_cell.length_b   1.000
_cell.length_c   1.000
_cell.angle_alpha   90.00
_cell.angle_beta   90.00
_cell.angle_gamma   90.00
#
_symmetry.space_group_name_H-M   'P 1'
#
loop_
_entity.id
_entity.type
_entity.pdbx_description
1 polymer ?
#
loop_
_entity_poly.entity_id
_entity_poly.type
_entity_poly.pdbx_seq_one_letter_code
_entity_poly.pdbx_strand_id
1 'polypeptide(L)'
;MDNSVVLTVGDTYHLKFGKDRIIYAGMPSETVYSIVQRKTQGYWGWAWNLYYPKKKSEINIDGVNILVESVTPDEIRLRVQ
;
A
#
# COMPACT_ATOMS: atom_id res chain seq x y z
N MET A 1 -17.79 -0.48 -11.18
CA MET A 1 -16.70 -1.38 -11.61
C MET A 1 -15.79 -1.57 -10.42
N ASP A 2 -15.49 -2.82 -10.10
CA ASP A 2 -14.71 -3.20 -8.92
C ASP A 2 -13.25 -2.76 -9.14
N ASN A 3 -12.86 -1.59 -8.64
CA ASN A 3 -11.50 -1.06 -8.77
C ASN A 3 -10.56 -1.64 -7.70
N SER A 4 -10.76 -2.90 -7.35
CA SER A 4 -9.92 -3.60 -6.40
C SER A 4 -8.64 -4.06 -7.08
N VAL A 5 -7.52 -3.79 -6.44
CA VAL A 5 -6.17 -4.14 -6.87
C VAL A 5 -5.62 -5.14 -5.87
N VAL A 6 -5.06 -6.24 -6.38
CA VAL A 6 -4.34 -7.20 -5.56
C VAL A 6 -2.84 -6.96 -5.77
N LEU A 7 -2.09 -6.87 -4.68
CA LEU A 7 -0.64 -6.78 -4.68
C LEU A 7 -0.08 -7.95 -3.89
N THR A 8 0.80 -8.73 -4.50
CA THR A 8 1.66 -9.68 -3.78
C THR A 8 2.84 -8.95 -3.14
N VAL A 9 3.54 -9.60 -2.21
CA VAL A 9 4.73 -8.99 -1.59
C VAL A 9 5.76 -8.59 -2.65
N GLY A 10 6.11 -7.30 -2.66
CA GLY A 10 7.04 -6.71 -3.63
C GLY A 10 6.36 -6.09 -4.85
N ASP A 11 5.07 -6.35 -5.09
CA ASP A 11 4.34 -5.71 -6.19
C ASP A 11 4.19 -4.21 -5.96
N THR A 12 4.34 -3.46 -7.05
CA THR A 12 4.26 -1.99 -7.05
C THR A 12 2.95 -1.52 -7.67
N TYR A 13 2.31 -0.55 -7.02
CA TYR A 13 1.12 0.11 -7.53
C TYR A 13 1.26 1.63 -7.52
N HIS A 14 0.80 2.29 -8.57
CA HIS A 14 0.78 3.75 -8.67
C HIS A 14 -0.59 4.26 -8.24
N LEU A 15 -0.64 5.01 -7.12
CA LEU A 15 -1.90 5.36 -6.46
C LEU A 15 -2.85 6.12 -7.38
N LYS A 16 -2.40 7.27 -7.91
CA LYS A 16 -3.11 8.12 -8.87
C LYS A 16 -2.07 8.93 -9.66
N PHE A 17 -2.46 9.52 -10.78
CA PHE A 17 -1.58 10.44 -11.50
C PHE A 17 -1.10 11.58 -10.59
N GLY A 18 0.21 11.82 -10.55
CA GLY A 18 0.84 12.83 -9.68
C GLY A 18 0.97 12.41 -8.21
N LYS A 19 0.72 11.14 -7.88
CA LYS A 19 0.86 10.57 -6.53
C LYS A 19 1.98 9.54 -6.46
N ASP A 20 2.34 9.19 -5.23
CA ASP A 20 3.39 8.22 -4.97
C ASP A 20 3.02 6.79 -5.38
N ARG A 21 4.06 5.95 -5.48
CA ARG A 21 3.89 4.50 -5.64
C ARG A 21 3.91 3.84 -4.28
N ILE A 22 3.12 2.78 -4.15
CA ILE A 22 3.13 1.91 -2.98
C ILE A 22 3.62 0.52 -3.36
N ILE A 23 4.20 -0.18 -2.40
CA ILE A 23 4.62 -1.57 -2.51
C ILE A 23 4.07 -2.32 -1.32
N TYR A 24 3.46 -3.49 -1.54
CA TYR A 24 3.10 -4.34 -0.42
C TYR A 24 4.34 -5.01 0.16
N ALA A 25 4.65 -4.78 1.44
CA ALA A 25 5.86 -5.26 2.09
C ALA A 25 5.62 -6.50 2.98
N GLY A 26 4.45 -7.10 2.89
CA GLY A 26 4.09 -8.28 3.69
C GLY A 26 3.60 -7.94 5.10
N MET A 27 3.57 -8.96 5.94
CA MET A 27 3.17 -8.88 7.35
C MET A 27 4.37 -9.14 8.28
N PRO A 28 4.90 -8.12 8.98
CA PRO A 28 5.94 -8.36 9.99
C PRO A 28 5.46 -9.13 11.22
N SER A 29 4.14 -9.20 11.47
CA SER A 29 3.52 -10.04 12.50
C SER A 29 2.09 -10.40 12.10
N GLU A 30 1.46 -11.35 12.78
CA GLU A 30 0.07 -11.76 12.48
C GLU A 30 -0.97 -10.61 12.55
N THR A 31 -0.65 -9.54 13.28
CA THR A 31 -1.57 -8.42 13.54
C THR A 31 -1.16 -7.11 12.88
N VAL A 32 -0.03 -7.07 12.18
CA VAL A 32 0.51 -5.87 11.52
C VAL A 32 0.90 -6.20 10.09
N TYR A 33 0.51 -5.34 9.15
CA TYR A 33 0.98 -5.38 7.78
C TYR A 33 1.78 -4.13 7.45
N SER A 34 2.61 -4.22 6.41
CA SER A 34 3.45 -3.11 5.96
C SER A 34 3.22 -2.77 4.49
N ILE A 35 3.23 -1.48 4.21
CA ILE A 35 3.22 -0.93 2.86
C ILE A 35 4.41 0.04 2.77
N VAL A 36 5.23 -0.09 1.75
CA VAL A 36 6.28 0.90 1.47
C VAL A 36 5.68 2.01 0.62
N GLN A 37 5.84 3.25 1.06
CA GLN A 37 5.60 4.41 0.20
C GLN A 37 6.91 4.79 -0.46
N ARG A 38 6.93 4.87 -1.80
CA ARG A 38 8.07 5.29 -2.59
C ARG A 38 7.75 6.60 -3.31
N LYS A 39 8.56 7.61 -3.05
CA LYS A 39 8.48 8.92 -3.68
C LYS A 39 9.72 9.18 -4.53
N THR A 40 9.52 9.85 -5.65
CA THR A 40 10.58 10.17 -6.62
C THR A 40 10.50 11.63 -7.02
N GLN A 41 11.64 12.32 -7.08
CA GLN A 41 11.77 13.67 -7.58
C GLN A 41 13.00 13.75 -8.49
N GLY A 42 12.77 13.75 -9.81
CA GLY A 42 13.85 13.61 -10.80
C GLY A 42 14.60 12.28 -10.63
N TYR A 43 15.93 12.35 -10.52
CA TYR A 43 16.80 11.18 -10.29
C TYR A 43 16.87 10.73 -8.82
N TRP A 44 16.29 11.50 -7.90
CA TRP A 44 16.29 11.19 -6.47
C TRP A 44 15.05 10.41 -6.10
N GLY A 45 15.21 9.45 -5.19
CA GLY A 45 14.12 8.66 -4.67
C GLY A 45 14.35 8.31 -3.21
N TRP A 46 13.26 8.22 -2.46
CA TRP A 46 13.26 7.80 -1.08
C TRP A 46 12.03 6.94 -0.82
N ALA A 47 12.14 6.08 0.18
CA ALA A 47 11.09 5.17 0.56
C ALA A 47 11.12 4.94 2.06
N TRP A 48 9.96 4.64 2.64
CA TRP A 48 9.83 4.27 4.03
C TRP A 48 8.71 3.24 4.19
N ASN A 49 8.86 2.38 5.19
CA ASN A 49 7.83 1.43 5.57
C ASN A 49 6.78 2.13 6.43
N LEU A 50 5.53 1.99 6.04
CA LEU A 50 4.37 2.31 6.86
C LEU A 50 3.87 0.99 7.46
N TYR A 51 3.50 1.04 8.73
CA TYR A 51 2.99 -0.12 9.46
C TYR A 51 1.56 0.16 9.92
N TYR A 52 0.68 -0.78 9.66
CA TYR A 52 -0.73 -0.65 9.97
C TYR A 52 -1.22 -1.90 10.71
N PRO A 53 -2.07 -1.75 11.73
CA PRO A 53 -2.72 -2.90 12.35
C PRO A 53 -3.69 -3.55 11.36
N LYS A 54 -3.71 -4.88 11.28
CA LYS A 54 -4.59 -5.67 10.38
C LYS A 54 -6.07 -5.30 10.49
N LYS A 55 -6.51 -4.82 11.66
CA LYS A 55 -7.89 -4.40 11.92
C LYS A 55 -8.24 -3.03 11.31
N LYS A 56 -7.25 -2.25 10.86
CA LYS A 56 -7.47 -0.96 10.23
C LYS A 56 -7.71 -1.17 8.74
N SER A 57 -8.97 -1.10 8.35
CA SER A 57 -9.40 -1.25 6.96
C SER A 57 -9.23 0.04 6.14
N GLU A 58 -9.17 1.22 6.75
CA GLU A 58 -9.01 2.49 6.03
C GLU A 58 -7.66 3.13 6.34
N ILE A 59 -6.90 3.42 5.29
CA ILE A 59 -5.61 4.07 5.38
C ILE A 59 -5.53 5.25 4.42
N ASN A 60 -4.66 6.21 4.74
CA ASN A 60 -4.35 7.33 3.86
C ASN A 60 -2.85 7.30 3.56
N ILE A 61 -2.50 7.34 2.28
CA ILE A 61 -1.11 7.41 1.81
C ILE A 61 -1.06 8.50 0.74
N ASP A 62 -0.16 9.47 0.90
CA ASP A 62 0.00 10.61 -0.01
C ASP A 62 -1.33 11.39 -0.29
N GLY A 63 -2.20 11.46 0.72
CA GLY A 63 -3.51 12.12 0.60
C GLY A 63 -4.56 11.32 -0.16
N VAL A 64 -4.29 10.06 -0.52
CA VAL A 64 -5.23 9.14 -1.16
C VAL A 64 -5.81 8.19 -0.11
N ASN A 65 -7.14 8.13 -0.03
CA ASN A 65 -7.83 7.17 0.82
C ASN A 65 -7.87 5.80 0.14
N ILE A 66 -7.49 4.79 0.89
CA ILE A 66 -7.39 3.41 0.42
C ILE A 66 -8.14 2.53 1.42
N LEU A 67 -9.09 1.75 0.90
CA LEU A 67 -9.75 0.69 1.64
C LEU A 67 -8.96 -0.60 1.47
N VAL A 68 -8.52 -1.20 2.57
CA VAL A 68 -7.94 -2.53 2.65
C VAL A 68 -9.07 -3.52 2.83
N GLU A 69 -9.34 -4.28 1.77
CA GLU A 69 -10.44 -5.26 1.74
C GLU A 69 -10.02 -6.56 2.44
N SER A 70 -8.78 -7.00 2.20
CA SER A 70 -8.19 -8.17 2.85
C SER A 70 -6.67 -8.10 2.85
N VAL A 71 -6.03 -8.72 3.85
CA VAL A 71 -4.57 -8.83 3.92
C VAL A 71 -4.15 -10.18 4.49
N THR A 72 -3.14 -10.76 3.86
CA THR A 72 -2.48 -12.03 4.21
C THR A 72 -0.97 -11.80 4.18
N PRO A 73 -0.13 -12.72 4.69
CA PRO A 73 1.32 -12.57 4.61
C PRO A 73 1.86 -12.38 3.18
N ASP A 74 1.17 -12.94 2.18
CA ASP A 74 1.64 -13.00 0.78
C ASP A 74 1.00 -11.95 -0.13
N GLU A 75 -0.24 -11.53 0.17
CA GLU A 75 -0.98 -10.56 -0.66
C GLU A 75 -1.88 -9.62 0.14
N ILE A 76 -2.13 -8.46 -0.44
CA ILE A 76 -3.10 -7.47 0.03
C ILE A 76 -4.06 -7.08 -1.10
N ARG A 77 -5.34 -6.95 -0.77
CA ARG A 77 -6.36 -6.44 -1.67
C ARG A 77 -6.77 -5.04 -1.23
N LEU A 78 -6.66 -4.09 -2.15
CA LEU A 78 -6.86 -2.67 -1.93
C LEU A 78 -7.91 -2.11 -2.89
N ARG A 79 -8.73 -1.18 -2.43
CA ARG A 79 -9.60 -0.36 -3.27
C ARG A 79 -9.25 1.11 -3.07
N VAL A 80 -8.83 1.77 -4.15
CA VAL A 80 -8.45 3.18 -4.13
C VAL A 80 -9.67 4.05 -4.42
N GLN A 81 -9.91 5.04 -3.56
CA GLN A 81 -11.00 6.01 -3.68
C GLN A 81 -10.50 7.31 -4.32
#